data_AF-A0A9D4FUN3-F1
#
_entry.id   AF-A0A9D4FUN3-F1
#
_cell.length_a   1.000
_cell.length_b   1.000
_cell.length_c   1.000
_cell.angle_alpha   90.00
_cell.angle_beta   90.00
_cell.angle_gamma   90.00
#
_symmetry.space_group_name_H-M   'P 1'
#
loop_
_entity.id
_entity.type
_entity.pdbx_description
1 polymer ?
#
loop_
_entity_poly.entity_id
_entity_poly.type
_entity_poly.pdbx_seq_one_letter_code
_entity_poly.pdbx_strand_id
1 'polypeptide(L)'
;MYRNTRYPLEVQIRLGKCATWATDSNKPFCVVAVAIAAGRDVFIIDIETPEIGFRLCEDGILHRKIRKFGEKTYEIHLPIGTKIRIEKRSVGDQLDIDINSSYPDKKQCEGICGNFDGDSLNDAFLSTTDPFSVTEQSLAIWRVTTKSANFFNRESENSLSPWENTLKFCDCDEKNIDHALAGNIADTIIHCNPETRSTCFEGSQGGLLRCDLEFA
;
A
#
# COMPACT_ATOMS: atom_id res chain seq x y z
N MET A 1 1.94 -10.95 2.09
CA MET A 1 1.12 -10.44 1.00
C MET A 1 -0.05 -9.67 1.60
N TYR A 2 -0.40 -8.54 1.00
CA TYR A 2 -1.63 -7.78 1.21
C TYR A 2 -2.24 -7.56 -0.18
N ARG A 3 -3.55 -7.78 -0.34
CA ARG A 3 -4.23 -7.67 -1.64
C ARG A 3 -5.60 -7.04 -1.45
N ASN A 4 -5.96 -6.09 -2.30
CA ASN A 4 -7.34 -5.63 -2.41
C ASN A 4 -8.11 -6.56 -3.35
N THR A 5 -9.30 -7.01 -2.96
CA THR A 5 -10.11 -7.97 -3.73
C THR A 5 -11.00 -7.31 -4.76
N ARG A 6 -11.14 -5.98 -4.71
CA ARG A 6 -11.97 -5.18 -5.62
C ARG A 6 -11.17 -4.44 -6.68
N TYR A 7 -10.00 -3.92 -6.32
CA TYR A 7 -9.11 -3.18 -7.21
C TYR A 7 -7.83 -3.99 -7.45
N PRO A 8 -7.18 -3.86 -8.62
CA PRO A 8 -5.93 -4.59 -8.91
C PRO A 8 -4.76 -3.96 -8.13
N LEU A 9 -4.77 -4.13 -6.81
CA LEU A 9 -3.79 -3.62 -5.86
C LEU A 9 -3.24 -4.77 -5.02
N GLU A 10 -1.92 -4.90 -4.99
CA GLU A 10 -1.27 -5.94 -4.22
C GLU A 10 0.11 -5.50 -3.74
N VAL A 11 0.45 -5.86 -2.50
CA VAL A 11 1.75 -5.65 -1.89
C VAL A 11 2.33 -7.02 -1.52
N GLN A 12 3.47 -7.33 -2.11
CA GLN A 12 4.21 -8.55 -1.84
C GLN A 12 5.49 -8.23 -1.08
N ILE A 13 5.88 -9.13 -0.19
CA ILE A 13 7.15 -9.05 0.52
C ILE A 13 7.97 -10.28 0.21
N ARG A 14 9.29 -10.11 0.16
CA ARG A 14 10.25 -11.20 0.09
C ARG A 14 10.97 -11.30 1.42
N LEU A 15 10.99 -12.50 1.98
CA LEU A 15 11.70 -12.81 3.21
C LEU A 15 13.08 -13.38 2.87
N GLY A 16 14.11 -12.88 3.55
CA GLY A 16 15.48 -13.34 3.47
C GLY A 16 16.03 -13.62 4.87
N LYS A 17 17.21 -14.23 4.97
CA LYS A 17 17.85 -14.45 6.28
C LYS A 17 18.33 -13.10 6.82
N CYS A 18 17.98 -12.79 8.07
CA CYS A 18 18.41 -11.55 8.70
C CYS A 18 19.95 -11.47 8.80
N ALA A 19 20.54 -10.30 8.48
CA ALA A 19 21.99 -10.11 8.45
C ALA A 19 22.65 -10.14 9.85
N THR A 20 21.96 -9.64 10.89
CA THR A 20 22.52 -9.49 12.25
C THR A 20 22.93 -10.83 12.90
N TRP A 21 22.35 -11.95 12.47
CA TRP A 21 22.64 -13.28 13.04
C TRP A 21 23.42 -14.17 12.07
N ALA A 22 24.35 -13.58 11.30
CA ALA A 22 25.03 -14.24 10.18
C ALA A 22 25.75 -15.57 10.50
N THR A 23 26.03 -15.87 11.76
CA THR A 23 26.75 -17.07 12.20
C THR A 23 25.86 -18.18 12.79
N ASP A 24 24.56 -17.93 13.00
CA ASP A 24 23.63 -18.91 13.57
C ASP A 24 23.03 -19.81 12.48
N SER A 25 22.83 -21.10 12.77
CA SER A 25 22.12 -22.03 11.89
C SER A 25 20.59 -21.85 11.95
N ASN A 26 20.08 -21.22 13.01
CA ASN A 26 18.64 -21.01 13.25
C ASN A 26 18.23 -19.52 13.10
N LYS A 27 18.68 -18.86 12.03
CA LYS A 27 18.45 -17.42 11.83
C LYS A 27 16.97 -17.10 11.61
N PRO A 28 16.45 -16.01 12.20
CA PRO A 28 15.14 -15.49 11.82
C PRO A 28 15.15 -14.98 10.37
N PHE A 29 13.95 -14.83 9.82
CA PHE A 29 13.71 -14.21 8.53
C PHE A 29 13.34 -12.73 8.70
N CYS A 30 13.86 -11.90 7.80
CA CYS A 30 13.61 -10.46 7.74
C CYS A 30 13.00 -10.12 6.38
N VAL A 31 12.24 -9.02 6.31
CA VAL A 31 11.80 -8.51 5.01
C VAL A 31 12.99 -7.86 4.30
N VAL A 32 13.32 -8.37 3.13
CA VAL A 32 14.47 -7.92 2.32
C VAL A 32 14.05 -7.30 0.99
N ALA A 33 12.79 -7.49 0.59
CA ALA A 33 12.25 -6.79 -0.55
C ALA A 33 10.74 -6.59 -0.42
N VAL A 34 10.24 -5.58 -1.10
CA VAL A 34 8.81 -5.28 -1.23
C VAL A 34 8.51 -4.89 -2.67
N ALA A 35 7.41 -5.42 -3.19
CA ALA A 35 6.86 -5.09 -4.49
C ALA A 35 5.44 -4.58 -4.31
N ILE A 36 5.14 -3.43 -4.91
CA ILE A 36 3.85 -2.76 -4.84
C ILE A 36 3.29 -2.71 -6.26
N ALA A 37 2.14 -3.33 -6.47
CA ALA A 37 1.45 -3.34 -7.75
C ALA A 37 0.14 -2.54 -7.67
N ALA A 38 -0.11 -1.72 -8.69
CA ALA A 38 -1.41 -1.11 -8.96
C ALA A 38 -1.70 -1.17 -10.47
N GLY A 39 -2.64 -2.02 -10.86
CA GLY A 39 -2.83 -2.38 -12.27
C GLY A 39 -1.54 -2.97 -12.84
N ARG A 40 -1.03 -2.36 -13.92
CA ARG A 40 0.24 -2.70 -14.56
C ARG A 40 1.40 -1.77 -14.17
N ASP A 41 1.29 -1.08 -13.04
CA ASP A 41 2.45 -0.43 -12.43
C ASP A 41 3.00 -1.32 -11.32
N VAL A 42 4.30 -1.60 -11.35
CA VAL A 42 5.01 -2.38 -10.33
C VAL A 42 6.24 -1.60 -9.87
N PHE A 43 6.24 -1.21 -8.60
CA PHE A 43 7.37 -0.57 -7.95
C PHE A 43 8.04 -1.52 -6.95
N ILE A 44 9.36 -1.61 -6.99
CA ILE A 44 10.13 -2.54 -6.17
C ILE A 44 11.16 -1.78 -5.34
N ILE A 45 11.33 -2.23 -4.10
CA ILE A 45 12.47 -1.94 -3.25
C ILE A 45 13.05 -3.29 -2.81
N ASP A 46 14.23 -3.63 -3.30
CA ASP A 46 14.98 -4.83 -2.97
C ASP A 46 16.37 -4.45 -2.48
N ILE A 47 16.66 -4.73 -1.21
CA ILE A 47 17.95 -4.37 -0.60
C ILE A 47 19.03 -5.43 -0.76
N GLU A 48 18.68 -6.64 -1.24
CA GLU A 48 19.66 -7.68 -1.57
C GLU A 48 20.16 -7.56 -3.02
N THR A 49 19.29 -7.18 -3.97
CA THR A 49 19.65 -6.96 -5.38
C THR A 49 19.84 -5.48 -5.76
N PRO A 50 20.16 -4.62 -4.77
CA PRO A 50 19.93 -3.16 -4.74
C PRO A 50 19.00 -2.56 -5.82
N GLU A 51 17.82 -3.14 -6.04
CA GLU A 51 16.87 -2.65 -7.04
C GLU A 51 15.84 -1.74 -6.36
N ILE A 52 15.81 -0.47 -6.76
CA ILE A 52 14.82 0.50 -6.27
C ILE A 52 14.26 1.25 -7.48
N GLY A 53 12.99 1.03 -7.80
CA GLY A 53 12.37 1.70 -8.92
C GLY A 53 11.14 1.01 -9.48
N PHE A 54 10.62 1.58 -10.56
CA PHE A 54 9.60 0.94 -11.36
C PHE A 54 10.21 -0.18 -12.18
N ARG A 55 9.65 -1.37 -12.03
CA ARG A 55 9.89 -2.49 -12.92
C ARG A 55 8.93 -2.44 -14.11
N LEU A 56 7.68 -2.05 -13.86
CA LEU A 56 6.65 -1.79 -14.86
C LEU A 56 5.91 -0.49 -14.53
N CYS A 57 5.55 0.30 -15.53
CA CYS A 57 4.87 1.60 -15.35
C CYS A 57 4.00 1.89 -16.58
N GLU A 58 3.06 0.99 -16.90
CA GLU A 58 2.23 1.09 -18.09
C GLU A 58 0.94 1.89 -17.87
N ASP A 59 0.38 1.84 -16.68
CA ASP A 59 -0.87 2.55 -16.37
C ASP A 59 -0.59 3.96 -15.82
N GLY A 60 0.60 4.19 -15.24
CA GLY A 60 1.06 5.51 -14.78
C GLY A 60 0.35 6.01 -13.53
N ILE A 61 -0.20 5.10 -12.74
CA ILE A 61 -1.07 5.32 -11.59
C ILE A 61 -0.27 5.46 -10.30
N LEU A 62 0.81 4.70 -10.17
CA LEU A 62 1.77 4.90 -9.09
C LEU A 62 2.74 6.05 -9.42
N HIS A 63 2.72 6.55 -10.65
CA HIS A 63 3.52 7.69 -11.06
C HIS A 63 3.16 8.91 -10.19
N ARG A 64 4.18 9.56 -9.59
CA ARG A 64 4.04 10.68 -8.63
C ARG A 64 3.39 10.34 -7.27
N LYS A 65 2.99 9.09 -7.05
CA LYS A 65 2.45 8.63 -5.76
C LYS A 65 3.51 8.09 -4.80
N ILE A 66 4.76 8.07 -5.23
CA ILE A 66 5.91 7.60 -4.47
C ILE A 66 6.73 8.81 -4.04
N ARG A 67 6.88 8.97 -2.73
CA ARG A 67 7.67 10.03 -2.11
C ARG A 67 8.82 9.39 -1.35
N LYS A 68 10.01 9.97 -1.49
CA LYS A 68 11.20 9.57 -0.75
C LYS A 68 11.51 10.63 0.30
N PHE A 69 11.63 10.21 1.55
CA PHE A 69 12.01 11.07 2.66
C PHE A 69 13.41 10.68 3.14
N GLY A 70 14.38 11.58 2.93
CA GLY A 70 15.78 11.30 3.22
C GLY A 70 16.31 10.12 2.40
N GLU A 71 17.20 9.32 2.99
CA GLU A 71 17.83 8.19 2.28
C GLU A 71 17.13 6.85 2.49
N LYS A 72 16.37 6.71 3.59
CA LYS A 72 15.93 5.41 4.12
C LYS A 72 14.42 5.19 4.09
N THR A 73 13.63 6.23 3.83
CA THR A 73 12.17 6.14 3.96
C THR A 73 11.48 6.42 2.63
N TYR A 74 10.53 5.55 2.29
CA TYR A 74 9.62 5.70 1.16
C TYR A 74 8.19 5.74 1.67
N GLU A 75 7.36 6.55 1.04
CA GLU A 75 5.94 6.62 1.28
C GLU A 75 5.21 6.52 -0.06
N ILE A 76 4.31 5.56 -0.17
CA ILE A 76 3.54 5.29 -1.37
C ILE A 76 2.06 5.48 -1.06
N HIS A 77 1.39 6.28 -1.88
CA HIS A 77 -0.04 6.56 -1.76
C HIS A 77 -0.79 5.80 -2.85
N LEU A 78 -1.46 4.72 -2.51
CA LEU A 78 -2.25 3.97 -3.47
C LEU A 78 -3.47 4.79 -3.92
N PRO A 79 -4.00 4.56 -5.13
CA PRO A 79 -5.10 5.34 -5.71
C PRO A 79 -6.39 5.36 -4.88
N ILE A 80 -6.57 4.34 -4.04
CA ILE A 80 -7.72 4.19 -3.15
C ILE A 80 -7.56 4.94 -1.81
N GLY A 81 -6.42 5.61 -1.60
CA GLY A 81 -6.10 6.35 -0.37
C GLY A 81 -5.24 5.56 0.64
N THR A 82 -4.99 4.27 0.39
CA THR A 82 -4.15 3.43 1.24
C THR A 82 -2.71 3.90 1.19
N LYS A 83 -2.10 4.09 2.36
CA LYS A 83 -0.74 4.59 2.49
C LYS A 83 0.19 3.47 2.92
N ILE A 84 1.32 3.35 2.23
CA ILE A 84 2.37 2.38 2.56
C ILE A 84 3.62 3.17 2.93
N ARG A 85 4.15 2.94 4.13
CA ARG A 85 5.42 3.50 4.59
C ARG A 85 6.44 2.38 4.64
N ILE A 86 7.60 2.60 4.03
CA ILE A 86 8.70 1.63 4.01
C ILE A 86 9.94 2.31 4.56
N GLU A 87 10.55 1.72 5.59
CA GLU A 87 11.78 2.22 6.20
C GLU A 87 12.89 1.16 6.12
N LYS A 88 14.04 1.52 5.55
CA LYS A 88 15.24 0.71 5.65
C LYS A 88 15.83 0.86 7.05
N ARG A 89 15.72 -0.19 7.87
CA ARG A 89 16.33 -0.23 9.20
C ARG A 89 17.84 -0.36 9.08
N SER A 90 18.55 0.39 9.91
CA SER A 90 20.04 0.38 9.93
C SER A 90 20.61 -0.88 10.58
N VAL A 91 19.84 -1.53 11.46
CA VAL A 91 20.23 -2.75 12.14
C VAL A 91 19.57 -3.94 11.43
N GLY A 92 20.39 -4.87 10.97
CA GLY A 92 19.96 -6.13 10.35
C GLY A 92 19.65 -6.10 8.88
N ASP A 93 19.89 -4.97 8.20
CA ASP A 93 19.63 -4.75 6.77
C ASP A 93 18.26 -5.34 6.39
N GLN A 94 17.21 -4.74 6.92
CA GLN A 94 15.83 -5.16 6.73
C GLN A 94 14.94 -3.96 6.40
N LEU A 95 13.80 -4.26 5.79
CA LEU A 95 12.73 -3.31 5.54
C LEU A 95 11.69 -3.44 6.65
N ASP A 96 11.24 -2.30 7.15
CA ASP A 96 10.04 -2.19 7.97
C ASP A 96 8.93 -1.59 7.11
N ILE A 97 7.72 -2.15 7.19
CA ILE A 97 6.63 -1.86 6.28
C ILE A 97 5.34 -1.67 7.06
N ASP A 98 4.80 -0.46 7.02
CA ASP A 98 3.49 -0.13 7.56
C ASP A 98 2.49 0.08 6.42
N ILE A 99 1.36 -0.63 6.47
CA ILE A 99 0.23 -0.41 5.56
C ILE A 99 -0.92 0.21 6.37
N ASN A 100 -1.22 1.46 6.06
CA ASN A 100 -2.36 2.19 6.59
C ASN A 100 -3.51 2.08 5.59
N SER A 101 -4.34 1.04 5.77
CA SER A 101 -5.55 0.79 4.98
C SER A 101 -6.51 1.97 5.01
N SER A 102 -7.19 2.20 3.90
CA SER A 102 -8.19 3.26 3.73
C SER A 102 -9.61 2.69 3.78
N TYR A 103 -10.64 3.54 3.84
CA TYR A 103 -12.03 3.08 3.90
C TYR A 103 -12.42 2.11 2.76
N PRO A 104 -12.00 2.29 1.50
CA PRO A 104 -12.23 1.33 0.42
C PRO A 104 -11.67 -0.08 0.64
N ASP A 105 -10.75 -0.28 1.58
CA ASP A 105 -10.20 -1.60 1.92
C ASP A 105 -11.07 -2.39 2.89
N LYS A 106 -12.02 -1.74 3.57
CA LYS A 106 -12.81 -2.38 4.63
C LYS A 106 -13.58 -3.57 4.07
N LYS A 107 -13.27 -4.78 4.54
CA LYS A 107 -13.83 -6.06 4.03
C LYS A 107 -13.54 -6.30 2.55
N GLN A 108 -12.57 -5.59 1.97
CA GLN A 108 -12.16 -5.67 0.57
C GLN A 108 -10.65 -5.86 0.44
N CYS A 109 -9.98 -6.27 1.53
CA CYS A 109 -8.60 -6.69 1.51
C CYS A 109 -8.44 -8.09 2.12
N GLU A 110 -7.33 -8.72 1.83
CA GLU A 110 -6.92 -9.99 2.41
C GLU A 110 -5.39 -10.07 2.46
N GLY A 111 -4.86 -11.00 3.25
CA GLY A 111 -3.42 -11.19 3.38
C GLY A 111 -2.98 -11.49 4.80
N ILE A 112 -1.69 -11.29 5.03
CA ILE A 112 -1.05 -11.44 6.34
C ILE A 112 -1.55 -10.37 7.33
N CYS A 113 -2.12 -9.28 6.82
CA CYS A 113 -2.67 -8.16 7.62
C CYS A 113 -4.19 -8.28 7.88
N GLY A 114 -4.81 -9.41 7.56
CA GLY A 114 -6.26 -9.62 7.78
C GLY A 114 -7.15 -9.00 6.71
N ASN A 115 -8.41 -8.72 7.05
CA ASN A 115 -9.46 -8.27 6.11
C ASN A 115 -10.00 -6.85 6.41
N PHE A 116 -9.48 -6.22 7.46
CA PHE A 116 -9.82 -4.85 7.88
C PHE A 116 -11.32 -4.65 8.16
N ASP A 117 -11.99 -5.63 8.76
CA ASP A 117 -13.42 -5.55 9.08
C ASP A 117 -13.74 -5.00 10.49
N GLY A 118 -12.73 -4.90 11.35
CA GLY A 118 -12.83 -4.45 12.74
C GLY A 118 -12.93 -5.59 13.76
N ASP A 119 -12.82 -6.85 13.32
CA ASP A 119 -12.85 -8.06 14.13
C ASP A 119 -11.52 -8.83 14.03
N SER A 120 -10.62 -8.55 14.97
CA SER A 120 -9.29 -9.18 15.03
C SER A 120 -9.33 -10.70 15.22
N LEU A 121 -10.47 -11.28 15.63
CA LEU A 121 -10.58 -12.73 15.81
C LEU A 121 -10.61 -13.50 14.49
N ASN A 122 -10.93 -12.83 13.39
CA ASN A 122 -11.00 -13.43 12.05
C ASN A 122 -9.85 -13.00 11.11
N ASP A 123 -8.99 -12.08 11.56
CA ASP A 123 -7.82 -11.61 10.80
C ASP A 123 -6.70 -12.64 10.75
N ALA A 124 -6.58 -13.47 11.79
CA ALA A 124 -5.71 -14.62 11.79
C ALA A 124 -6.45 -15.80 11.15
N PHE A 125 -5.94 -16.29 10.02
CA PHE A 125 -6.43 -17.53 9.38
C PHE A 125 -5.96 -18.77 10.16
N LEU A 126 -6.13 -18.72 11.48
CA LEU A 126 -5.70 -19.70 12.46
C LEU A 126 -6.87 -20.49 13.00
N SER A 127 -6.60 -21.77 13.19
CA SER A 127 -7.32 -22.73 14.03
C SER A 127 -8.27 -22.08 15.04
N THR A 128 -9.52 -22.55 15.04
CA THR A 128 -10.70 -22.11 15.80
C THR A 128 -10.56 -22.04 17.33
N THR A 129 -9.34 -22.08 17.88
CA THR A 129 -9.04 -22.22 19.31
C THR A 129 -8.01 -21.23 19.85
N ASP A 130 -7.17 -20.59 19.01
CA ASP A 130 -6.25 -19.53 19.47
C ASP A 130 -5.95 -18.51 18.34
N PRO A 131 -6.56 -17.31 18.39
CA PRO A 131 -6.34 -16.26 17.39
C PRO A 131 -4.92 -15.66 17.42
N PHE A 132 -4.08 -16.00 18.41
CA PHE A 132 -2.70 -15.51 18.54
C PHE A 132 -1.64 -16.53 18.13
N SER A 133 -2.01 -17.79 17.85
CA SER A 133 -1.04 -18.86 17.55
C SER A 133 -0.67 -18.93 16.07
N VAL A 134 0.01 -17.90 15.54
CA VAL A 134 0.43 -17.88 14.11
C VAL A 134 1.41 -19.03 13.84
N THR A 135 0.94 -20.09 13.18
CA THR A 135 1.77 -21.21 12.75
C THR A 135 2.33 -20.97 11.35
N GLU A 136 3.49 -21.54 11.03
CA GLU A 136 4.04 -21.57 9.66
C GLU A 136 3.01 -22.02 8.61
N GLN A 137 2.15 -22.98 8.96
CA GLN A 137 1.10 -23.50 8.08
C GLN A 137 0.03 -22.45 7.76
N SER A 138 -0.28 -21.57 8.70
CA SER A 138 -1.23 -20.47 8.50
C SER A 138 -0.70 -19.35 7.62
N LEU A 139 0.62 -19.10 7.64
CA LEU A 139 1.26 -18.14 6.75
C LEU A 139 1.54 -18.72 5.37
N ALA A 140 1.64 -20.05 5.25
CA ALA A 140 1.89 -20.73 3.98
C ALA A 140 0.80 -20.49 2.94
N ILE A 141 -0.45 -20.25 3.34
CA ILE A 141 -1.56 -19.95 2.42
C ILE A 141 -1.38 -18.60 1.71
N TRP A 142 -0.61 -17.69 2.31
CA TRP A 142 -0.31 -16.35 1.79
C TRP A 142 0.99 -16.29 0.98
N ARG A 143 1.63 -17.44 0.76
CA ARG A 143 2.75 -17.51 -0.18
C ARG A 143 2.24 -17.19 -1.58
N VAL A 144 2.98 -16.35 -2.27
CA VAL A 144 2.76 -16.06 -3.69
C VAL A 144 2.97 -17.38 -4.45
N THR A 145 1.86 -17.97 -4.87
CA THR A 145 1.79 -19.23 -5.62
C THR A 145 1.22 -18.94 -7.00
N THR A 146 0.81 -19.95 -7.76
CA THR A 146 0.26 -19.79 -9.12
C THR A 146 -1.02 -18.96 -9.21
N LYS A 147 -1.65 -18.60 -8.09
CA LYS A 147 -2.88 -17.79 -8.06
C LYS A 147 -2.63 -16.28 -8.10
N SER A 148 -1.39 -15.83 -7.88
CA SER A 148 -1.00 -14.42 -8.06
C SER A 148 0.32 -14.33 -8.82
N ALA A 149 0.46 -13.27 -9.61
CA ALA A 149 1.70 -12.97 -10.32
C ALA A 149 2.82 -12.69 -9.30
N ASN A 150 4.00 -13.29 -9.48
CA ASN A 150 5.15 -12.99 -8.62
C ASN A 150 5.89 -11.76 -9.13
N PHE A 151 5.67 -10.61 -8.51
CA PHE A 151 6.22 -9.33 -8.97
C PHE A 151 7.75 -9.25 -8.89
N PHE A 152 8.39 -10.16 -8.14
CA PHE A 152 9.85 -10.28 -8.12
C PHE A 152 10.40 -11.03 -9.36
N ASN A 153 9.55 -11.70 -10.14
CA ASN A 153 9.89 -12.30 -11.44
C ASN A 153 9.32 -11.48 -12.61
N ARG A 154 10.18 -11.07 -13.55
CA ARG A 154 9.81 -10.31 -14.75
C ARG A 154 8.81 -11.03 -15.66
N GLU A 155 8.84 -12.36 -15.70
CA GLU A 155 7.93 -13.13 -16.56
C GLU A 155 6.45 -12.97 -16.18
N SER A 156 6.19 -12.54 -14.95
CA SER A 156 4.83 -12.33 -14.44
C SER A 156 4.19 -11.01 -14.88
N GLU A 157 4.97 -10.09 -15.46
CA GLU A 157 4.51 -8.76 -15.88
C GLU A 157 3.36 -8.85 -16.90
N ASN A 158 3.40 -9.85 -17.80
CA ASN A 158 2.36 -10.06 -18.82
C ASN A 158 1.03 -10.58 -18.27
N SER A 159 0.97 -10.98 -17.00
CA SER A 159 -0.24 -11.49 -16.35
C SER A 159 -0.99 -10.45 -15.53
N LEU A 160 -0.47 -9.22 -15.46
CA LEU A 160 -1.07 -8.12 -14.73
C LEU A 160 -2.29 -7.57 -15.47
N SER A 161 -3.36 -7.33 -14.72
CA SER A 161 -4.56 -6.71 -15.26
C SER A 161 -4.39 -5.19 -15.31
N PRO A 162 -4.84 -4.52 -16.37
CA PRO A 162 -4.82 -3.06 -16.44
C PRO A 162 -5.70 -2.47 -15.34
N TRP A 163 -5.39 -1.26 -14.92
CA TRP A 163 -6.28 -0.51 -14.05
C TRP A 163 -7.55 -0.11 -14.77
N GLU A 164 -8.70 -0.53 -14.24
CA GLU A 164 -9.98 -0.09 -14.76
C GLU A 164 -10.29 1.33 -14.24
N ASN A 165 -10.48 2.28 -15.17
CA ASN A 165 -10.69 3.72 -14.92
C ASN A 165 -12.02 4.06 -14.21
N THR A 166 -12.65 3.12 -13.50
CA THR A 166 -13.91 3.38 -12.78
C THR A 166 -13.69 4.16 -11.49
N LEU A 167 -12.49 4.09 -10.90
CA LEU A 167 -12.17 4.85 -9.68
C LEU A 167 -11.66 6.25 -10.06
N LYS A 168 -12.50 7.27 -9.84
CA LYS A 168 -12.07 8.66 -9.87
C LYS A 168 -11.55 9.04 -8.49
N PHE A 169 -10.29 9.42 -8.40
CA PHE A 169 -9.69 9.99 -7.19
C PHE A 169 -9.26 11.43 -7.47
N CYS A 170 -9.31 12.25 -6.43
CA CYS A 170 -8.75 13.59 -6.46
C CYS A 170 -7.35 13.57 -5.88
N ASP A 171 -6.44 14.23 -6.57
CA ASP A 171 -5.13 14.54 -6.04
C ASP A 171 -5.14 16.02 -5.68
N CYS A 172 -5.15 16.35 -4.40
CA CYS A 172 -4.93 17.74 -4.01
C CYS A 172 -3.41 17.95 -3.91
N ASP A 173 -2.89 18.82 -4.77
CA ASP A 173 -1.48 19.22 -4.73
C ASP A 173 -1.23 20.02 -3.45
N GLU A 174 -0.27 19.57 -2.63
CA GLU A 174 0.07 20.18 -1.34
C GLU A 174 0.45 21.65 -1.48
N LYS A 175 0.93 22.08 -2.65
CA LYS A 175 1.24 23.48 -2.94
C LYS A 175 0.03 24.42 -2.84
N ASN A 176 -1.19 23.88 -2.93
CA ASN A 176 -2.42 24.66 -2.76
C ASN A 176 -2.96 24.63 -1.32
N ILE A 177 -2.36 23.86 -0.41
CA ILE A 177 -2.79 23.78 0.99
C ILE A 177 -2.18 24.92 1.82
N ASP A 178 -0.97 25.38 1.47
CA ASP A 178 -0.30 26.49 2.16
C ASP A 178 -1.04 27.83 2.06
N HIS A 179 -1.88 28.01 1.02
CA HIS A 179 -2.75 29.18 0.90
C HIS A 179 -4.02 29.09 1.76
N ALA A 180 -4.45 27.89 2.15
CA ALA A 180 -5.67 27.66 2.94
C ALA A 180 -5.43 27.68 4.46
N LEU A 181 -4.18 27.46 4.92
CA LEU A 181 -3.83 27.36 6.34
C LEU A 181 -3.38 28.68 7.00
N ALA A 182 -3.41 29.80 6.27
CA ALA A 182 -3.08 31.13 6.80
C ALA A 182 -4.27 31.88 7.45
N GLY A 183 -5.48 31.31 7.39
CA GLY A 183 -6.69 31.87 7.99
C GLY A 183 -7.27 30.94 9.05
N ASN A 184 -7.89 31.51 10.09
CA ASN A 184 -8.62 30.77 11.12
C ASN A 184 -9.45 29.64 10.51
N ILE A 185 -9.20 28.41 10.96
CA ILE A 185 -9.75 27.17 10.43
C ILE A 185 -11.28 27.19 10.62
N ALA A 186 -11.98 27.63 9.58
CA ALA A 186 -13.37 27.33 9.31
C ALA A 186 -13.37 26.29 8.18
N ASP A 187 -14.23 25.28 8.32
CA ASP A 187 -14.11 24.03 7.59
C ASP A 187 -14.15 24.22 6.07
N THR A 188 -13.10 23.74 5.39
CA THR A 188 -12.98 23.84 3.93
C THR A 188 -13.50 22.55 3.30
N ILE A 189 -14.66 22.62 2.64
CA ILE A 189 -15.16 21.53 1.82
C ILE A 189 -14.34 21.51 0.53
N ILE A 190 -13.61 20.42 0.29
CA ILE A 190 -12.89 20.19 -0.96
C ILE A 190 -13.88 19.62 -1.98
N HIS A 191 -14.31 20.46 -2.92
CA HIS A 191 -15.10 19.99 -4.06
C HIS A 191 -14.17 19.40 -5.12
N CYS A 192 -14.33 18.10 -5.33
CA CYS A 192 -13.74 17.35 -6.41
C CYS A 192 -14.59 17.49 -7.68
N ASN A 193 -14.09 18.19 -8.71
CA ASN A 193 -14.77 18.18 -10.02
C ASN A 193 -14.36 16.92 -10.83
N PRO A 194 -15.28 15.98 -11.09
CA PRO A 194 -14.98 14.75 -11.83
C PRO A 194 -14.82 14.94 -13.35
N GLU A 195 -15.07 16.14 -13.88
CA GLU A 195 -14.96 16.49 -15.31
C GLU A 195 -13.60 17.11 -15.66
N THR A 196 -12.97 17.79 -14.71
CA THR A 196 -11.63 18.37 -14.87
C THR A 196 -10.67 17.61 -13.99
N ARG A 197 -9.78 16.78 -14.57
CA ARG A 197 -8.60 16.29 -13.86
C ARG A 197 -7.96 17.51 -13.17
N SER A 198 -7.84 17.44 -11.84
CA SER A 198 -7.18 18.40 -10.95
C SER A 198 -7.77 19.82 -10.91
N THR A 199 -8.71 20.08 -10.01
CA THR A 199 -8.79 21.34 -9.23
C THR A 199 -9.68 21.12 -7.99
N CYS A 200 -9.11 21.28 -6.79
CA CYS A 200 -9.83 21.30 -5.52
C CYS A 200 -10.36 22.74 -5.34
N PHE A 201 -11.69 22.95 -5.31
CA PHE A 201 -12.29 24.29 -5.10
C PHE A 201 -12.78 24.46 -3.65
N GLU A 202 -12.61 25.66 -3.12
CA GLU A 202 -13.04 26.09 -1.78
C GLU A 202 -14.56 26.20 -1.71
N GLY A 203 -15.23 25.25 -1.05
CA GLY A 203 -16.65 25.35 -0.71
C GLY A 203 -16.84 26.10 0.60
N SER A 204 -17.47 27.27 0.55
CA SER A 204 -17.83 28.04 1.73
C SER A 204 -18.95 27.37 2.51
N GLN A 205 -18.66 26.67 3.62
CA GLN A 205 -19.45 26.64 4.87
C GLN A 205 -18.91 25.58 5.85
N GLY A 206 -18.82 25.99 7.12
CA GLY A 206 -18.15 25.25 8.18
C GLY A 206 -18.91 24.04 8.75
N GLY A 207 -18.32 22.85 8.68
CA GLY A 207 -18.37 21.80 9.70
C GLY A 207 -17.41 20.61 9.41
N LEU A 208 -16.88 20.01 10.49
CA LEU A 208 -16.16 18.72 10.65
C LEU A 208 -15.70 17.97 9.38
N LEU A 209 -14.40 17.62 9.31
CA LEU A 209 -13.78 16.79 8.27
C LEU A 209 -14.53 15.47 8.01
N ARG A 210 -15.32 15.46 6.93
CA ARG A 210 -15.96 14.28 6.34
C ARG A 210 -15.77 14.34 4.82
N CYS A 211 -15.21 13.27 4.26
CA CYS A 211 -15.34 13.01 2.83
C CYS A 211 -16.73 12.39 2.59
N ASP A 212 -17.77 13.22 2.50
CA ASP A 212 -19.08 12.75 2.04
C ASP A 212 -19.09 12.78 0.50
N LEU A 213 -19.10 11.59 -0.11
CA LEU A 213 -19.36 11.37 -1.53
C LEU A 213 -20.89 11.35 -1.72
N GLU A 214 -21.50 12.48 -2.08
CA GLU A 214 -22.86 12.49 -2.61
C GLU A 214 -22.84 12.36 -4.13
N PHE A 215 -23.43 11.29 -4.65
CA PHE A 215 -23.75 11.14 -6.07
C PHE A 215 -25.13 11.75 -6.32
N ALA A 216 -25.19 12.72 -7.22
CA ALA A 216 -26.45 13.24 -7.79
C ALA A 216 -27.02 12.27 -8.83
#